data_AF-A0A6N3CSK1-F1
#
_entry.id   AF-A0A6N3CSK1-F1
#
_cell.length_a   1.000
_cell.length_b   1.000
_cell.length_c   1.000
_cell.angle_alpha   90.00
_cell.angle_beta   90.00
_cell.angle_gamma   90.00
#
_symmetry.space_group_name_H-M   'P 1'
#
loop_
_entity.id
_entity.type
_entity.pdbx_description
1 polymer ?
#
loop_
_entity_poly.entity_id
_entity_poly.type
_entity_poly.pdbx_seq_one_letter_code
_entity_poly.pdbx_strand_id
1 'polypeptide(L)'
;MRRIKNKIYKWISSIPHRNMEDKGTEPISGSPAKSLPLTDWKKAFPMLSRYSSNTLLMKLGVGLIGFKFQRIYGSYRPLLVGYSLYDERINDDIIIEMFYNKKHLTLDIPFEKHQQMFQDAMDDVKSQHGNLLGETVNVKDLFDLLKHKQKYDMLVYHNYCSLTEFLKYKLITALYLDNDALVQQVCMDMEEQTNSWDDIERFELFLGKLPVWKDKFYQLIDQREEIMERIRINSMDKRIAKLKESHLII
;
A
#
# COMPACT_ATOMS: atom_id res chain seq x y z
N MET A 1 13.37 31.85 0.82
CA MET A 1 13.03 30.57 1.48
C MET A 1 11.94 30.66 2.56
N ARG A 2 12.02 31.55 3.58
CA ARG A 2 11.03 31.64 4.69
C ARG A 2 9.58 31.95 4.26
N ARG A 3 9.39 32.71 3.17
CA ARG A 3 8.07 33.09 2.62
C ARG A 3 7.33 31.95 1.91
N ILE A 4 8.05 30.98 1.33
CA ILE A 4 7.47 29.83 0.63
C ILE A 4 6.95 28.81 1.65
N LYS A 5 7.76 28.52 2.69
CA LYS A 5 7.34 27.67 3.83
C LYS A 5 6.03 28.15 4.47
N ASN A 6 5.87 29.46 4.72
CA ASN A 6 4.63 30.01 5.29
C ASN A 6 3.39 29.95 4.37
N LYS A 7 3.57 29.94 3.04
CA LYS A 7 2.45 29.76 2.11
C LYS A 7 1.98 28.30 2.08
N ILE A 8 2.92 27.36 2.12
CA ILE A 8 2.63 25.92 2.14
C ILE A 8 1.92 25.54 3.45
N TYR A 9 2.42 25.99 4.61
CA TYR A 9 1.75 25.74 5.90
C TYR A 9 0.30 26.28 5.93
N LYS A 10 0.06 27.49 5.42
CA LYS A 10 -1.30 28.05 5.31
C LYS A 10 -2.19 27.28 4.37
N TRP A 11 -1.67 26.84 3.22
CA TRP A 11 -2.42 26.05 2.24
C TRP A 11 -2.79 24.67 2.80
N ILE A 12 -1.83 23.95 3.40
CA ILE A 12 -2.08 22.63 4.02
C ILE A 12 -3.12 22.73 5.15
N SER A 13 -3.04 23.77 6.00
CA SER A 13 -4.01 24.00 7.07
C SER A 13 -5.42 24.39 6.59
N SER A 14 -5.56 24.76 5.32
CA SER A 14 -6.83 25.17 4.71
C SER A 14 -7.58 24.04 3.99
N ILE A 15 -6.97 22.85 3.88
CA ILE A 15 -7.59 21.69 3.24
C ILE A 15 -8.63 21.10 4.21
N PRO A 16 -9.93 21.03 3.85
CA PRO A 16 -10.93 20.45 4.72
C PRO A 16 -10.67 18.96 4.91
N HIS A 17 -10.46 18.52 6.16
CA HIS A 17 -10.49 17.10 6.52
C HIS A 17 -11.93 16.60 6.36
N ARG A 18 -12.28 16.08 5.17
CA ARG A 18 -13.57 15.40 5.01
C ARG A 18 -13.54 14.10 5.80
N ASN A 19 -14.47 13.98 6.74
CA ASN A 19 -14.83 12.72 7.38
C ASN A 19 -15.12 11.69 6.27
N MET A 20 -14.33 10.61 6.24
CA MET A 20 -14.66 9.43 5.45
C MET A 20 -15.85 8.75 6.11
N GLU A 21 -17.06 9.15 5.72
CA GLU A 21 -18.22 8.29 5.85
C GLU A 21 -18.07 7.18 4.81
N ASP A 22 -17.76 5.99 5.31
CA ASP A 22 -17.81 4.74 4.56
C ASP A 22 -19.26 4.55 4.12
N LYS A 23 -19.58 4.87 2.85
CA LYS A 23 -20.81 4.41 2.23
C LYS A 23 -20.66 2.90 2.01
N GLY A 24 -20.84 2.15 3.10
CA GLY A 24 -20.93 0.71 3.07
C GLY A 24 -21.97 0.33 2.03
N THR A 25 -21.59 -0.57 1.12
CA THR A 25 -22.54 -1.26 0.25
C THR A 25 -23.60 -1.89 1.14
N GLU A 26 -24.84 -1.42 1.00
CA GLU A 26 -25.97 -1.99 1.73
C GLU A 26 -26.04 -3.50 1.46
N PRO A 27 -26.18 -4.34 2.50
CA PRO A 27 -26.34 -5.77 2.29
C PRO A 27 -27.66 -6.04 1.57
N ILE A 28 -27.58 -6.75 0.45
CA ILE A 28 -28.74 -7.38 -0.19
C ILE A 28 -29.39 -8.29 0.85
N SER A 29 -30.67 -8.03 1.14
CA SER A 29 -31.43 -8.62 2.24
C SER A 29 -31.48 -10.15 2.20
N GLY A 30 -31.35 -10.80 3.37
CA GLY A 30 -31.79 -12.19 3.56
C GLY A 30 -31.06 -13.02 4.61
N SER A 31 -29.95 -12.56 5.19
CA SER A 31 -29.27 -13.26 6.29
C SER A 31 -28.49 -12.26 7.15
N PRO A 32 -28.40 -12.44 8.49
CA PRO A 32 -27.54 -11.59 9.29
C PRO A 32 -26.11 -11.67 8.74
N ALA A 33 -25.57 -10.54 8.30
CA ALA A 33 -24.22 -10.50 7.74
C ALA A 33 -23.23 -10.96 8.82
N LYS A 34 -22.73 -12.20 8.72
CA LYS A 34 -21.76 -12.76 9.66
C LYS A 34 -20.58 -11.80 9.80
N SER A 35 -20.24 -11.38 11.02
CA SER A 35 -19.17 -10.42 11.24
C SER A 35 -17.83 -10.96 10.73
N LEU A 36 -16.99 -10.09 10.16
CA LEU A 36 -15.63 -10.46 9.77
C LEU A 36 -14.82 -10.86 11.02
N PRO A 37 -14.01 -11.94 10.98
CA PRO A 37 -13.26 -12.44 12.13
C PRO A 37 -11.98 -11.64 12.40
N LEU A 38 -12.09 -10.30 12.44
CA LEU A 38 -10.94 -9.40 12.60
C LEU A 38 -10.16 -9.65 13.89
N THR A 39 -10.83 -10.10 14.95
CA THR A 39 -10.20 -10.39 16.24
C THR A 39 -9.18 -11.52 16.12
N ASP A 40 -9.51 -12.58 15.38
CA ASP A 40 -8.64 -13.75 15.25
C ASP A 40 -7.44 -13.43 14.34
N TRP A 41 -7.66 -12.73 13.23
CA TRP A 41 -6.57 -12.19 12.40
C TRP A 41 -5.66 -11.24 13.16
N LYS A 42 -6.21 -10.35 14.00
CA LYS A 42 -5.40 -9.45 14.84
C LYS A 42 -4.55 -10.22 15.87
N LYS A 43 -5.06 -11.32 16.43
CA LYS A 43 -4.28 -12.18 17.34
C LYS A 43 -3.12 -12.87 16.59
N ALA A 44 -3.38 -13.33 15.37
CA ALA A 44 -2.38 -13.99 14.52
C ALA A 44 -1.29 -13.03 14.02
N PHE A 45 -1.64 -11.76 13.78
CA PHE A 45 -0.75 -10.71 13.27
C PHE A 45 -0.78 -9.51 14.24
N PRO A 46 -0.07 -9.59 15.37
CA PRO A 46 -0.23 -8.65 16.48
C PRO A 46 0.19 -7.22 16.15
N MET A 47 1.00 -7.00 15.11
CA MET A 47 1.33 -5.66 14.63
C MET A 47 0.16 -4.95 13.94
N LEU A 48 -0.82 -5.69 13.43
CA LEU A 48 -1.95 -5.07 12.77
C LEU A 48 -2.97 -4.54 13.78
N SER A 49 -3.49 -3.35 13.47
CA SER A 49 -4.48 -2.65 14.29
C SER A 49 -5.72 -2.33 13.46
N ARG A 50 -6.88 -2.27 14.12
CA ARG A 50 -8.14 -2.04 13.42
C ARG A 50 -8.19 -0.64 12.83
N TYR A 51 -8.21 -0.56 11.51
CA TYR A 51 -8.37 0.68 10.76
C TYR A 51 -9.85 0.98 10.49
N SER A 52 -10.59 0.00 9.99
CA SER A 52 -12.02 0.11 9.64
C SER A 52 -12.83 -1.13 10.09
N SER A 53 -14.06 -1.27 9.59
CA SER A 53 -14.92 -2.44 9.83
C SER A 53 -14.42 -3.72 9.15
N ASN A 54 -13.56 -3.60 8.13
CA ASN A 54 -13.05 -4.68 7.30
C ASN A 54 -11.55 -4.60 7.02
N THR A 55 -10.80 -3.73 7.73
CA THR A 55 -9.37 -3.52 7.46
C THR A 55 -8.56 -3.50 8.75
N LEU A 56 -7.43 -4.23 8.75
CA LEU A 56 -6.40 -4.21 9.78
C LEU A 56 -5.10 -3.70 9.16
N LEU A 57 -4.52 -2.60 9.68
CA LEU A 57 -3.31 -1.99 9.14
C LEU A 57 -2.27 -1.73 10.23
N MET A 58 -1.03 -1.56 9.81
CA MET A 58 0.06 -0.95 10.57
C MET A 58 0.73 0.14 9.72
N LYS A 59 1.42 1.07 10.37
CA LYS A 59 2.34 2.00 9.69
C LYS A 59 3.60 1.25 9.29
N LEU A 60 4.09 1.52 8.09
CA LEU A 60 5.36 1.00 7.59
C LEU A 60 6.09 2.10 6.81
N GLY A 61 6.93 2.86 7.51
CA GLY A 61 7.69 3.98 6.94
C GLY A 61 6.81 5.02 6.24
N VAL A 62 6.86 5.01 4.90
CA VAL A 62 6.18 5.99 4.03
C VAL A 62 4.72 5.66 3.74
N GLY A 63 4.21 4.56 4.30
CA GLY A 63 2.91 4.01 3.97
C GLY A 63 2.23 3.27 5.12
N LEU A 64 1.09 2.65 4.79
CA LEU A 64 0.37 1.69 5.61
C LEU A 64 0.38 0.34 4.90
N ILE A 65 0.37 -0.75 5.66
CA ILE A 65 0.26 -2.12 5.12
C ILE A 65 -0.58 -3.00 6.04
N GLY A 66 -1.26 -3.99 5.49
CA GLY A 66 -1.98 -5.00 6.27
C GLY A 66 -3.03 -5.72 5.47
N PHE A 67 -4.18 -6.02 6.09
CA PHE A 67 -5.26 -6.78 5.46
C PHE A 67 -6.50 -5.94 5.21
N LYS A 68 -7.08 -6.13 4.02
CA LYS A 68 -8.47 -5.79 3.71
C LYS A 68 -9.24 -7.08 3.51
N PHE A 69 -10.38 -7.21 4.17
CA PHE A 69 -11.20 -8.41 4.09
C PHE A 69 -12.39 -8.16 3.16
N GLN A 70 -12.35 -8.80 1.99
CA GLN A 70 -13.42 -8.76 1.01
C GLN A 70 -14.47 -9.82 1.36
N ARG A 71 -15.76 -9.46 1.34
CA ARG A 71 -16.85 -10.43 1.45
C ARG A 71 -17.15 -11.02 0.07
N ILE A 72 -17.27 -12.35 0.01
CA ILE A 72 -17.57 -13.10 -1.21
C ILE A 72 -18.59 -14.16 -0.81
N TYR A 73 -19.78 -14.19 -1.41
CA TYR A 73 -20.88 -15.14 -1.15
C TYR A 73 -20.62 -16.24 -0.09
N GLY A 74 -21.03 -16.01 1.17
CA GLY A 74 -20.88 -16.99 2.27
C GLY A 74 -19.47 -17.14 2.86
N SER A 75 -18.50 -16.42 2.32
CA SER A 75 -17.08 -16.45 2.65
C SER A 75 -16.49 -15.04 2.80
N TYR A 76 -15.25 -14.97 3.28
CA TYR A 76 -14.42 -13.79 3.18
C TYR A 76 -13.05 -14.14 2.61
N ARG A 77 -12.41 -13.16 1.98
CA ARG A 77 -11.07 -13.25 1.40
C ARG A 77 -10.17 -12.20 2.06
N PRO A 78 -9.09 -12.59 2.74
CA PRO A 78 -8.04 -11.64 3.10
C PRO A 78 -7.28 -11.22 1.85
N LEU A 79 -7.02 -9.93 1.73
CA LEU A 79 -6.14 -9.34 0.71
C LEU A 79 -5.03 -8.60 1.43
N LEU A 80 -3.78 -8.75 0.99
CA LEU A 80 -2.72 -7.82 1.40
C LEU A 80 -3.00 -6.48 0.73
N VAL A 81 -3.01 -5.41 1.50
CA VAL A 81 -3.18 -4.05 0.98
C VAL A 81 -2.10 -3.12 1.51
N GLY A 82 -1.72 -2.14 0.69
CA GLY A 82 -0.79 -1.08 1.06
C GLY A 82 -1.24 0.27 0.53
N TYR A 83 -1.00 1.33 1.32
CA TYR A 83 -1.38 2.71 1.01
C TYR A 83 -0.20 3.66 1.22
N SER A 84 -0.09 4.73 0.44
CA SER A 84 0.86 5.81 0.67
C SER A 84 0.40 6.77 1.77
N LEU A 85 1.36 7.34 2.49
CA LEU A 85 1.14 8.49 3.38
C LEU A 85 1.64 9.80 2.76
N TYR A 86 2.23 9.79 1.57
CA TYR A 86 2.74 10.99 0.90
C TYR A 86 1.74 11.63 -0.08
N ASP A 87 0.61 10.99 -0.37
CA ASP A 87 -0.42 11.57 -1.24
C ASP A 87 -1.42 12.43 -0.45
N GLU A 88 -2.13 13.33 -1.15
CA GLU A 88 -3.13 14.20 -0.53
C GLU A 88 -4.31 13.42 0.05
N ARG A 89 -4.62 12.25 -0.53
CA ARG A 89 -5.70 11.37 -0.13
C ARG A 89 -5.20 9.94 -0.02
N ILE A 90 -5.45 9.31 1.12
CA ILE A 90 -5.07 7.92 1.40
C ILE A 90 -6.24 7.03 0.97
N ASN A 91 -6.43 6.91 -0.34
CA ASN A 91 -7.61 6.27 -0.92
C ASN A 91 -7.25 5.12 -1.85
N ASP A 92 -6.11 5.23 -2.53
CA ASP A 92 -5.72 4.30 -3.58
C ASP A 92 -4.73 3.27 -3.02
N ASP A 93 -5.07 2.01 -3.24
CA ASP A 93 -4.22 0.89 -2.86
C ASP A 93 -2.99 0.87 -3.78
N ILE A 94 -1.79 1.08 -3.24
CA ILE A 94 -0.53 0.85 -3.97
C ILE A 94 -0.28 -0.65 -4.11
N ILE A 95 -0.61 -1.41 -3.08
CA ILE A 95 -0.49 -2.88 -3.09
C ILE A 95 -1.89 -3.44 -2.94
N ILE A 96 -2.26 -4.35 -3.83
CA ILE A 96 -3.35 -5.30 -3.63
C ILE A 96 -2.80 -6.66 -4.05
N GLU A 97 -2.76 -7.61 -3.11
CA GLU A 97 -2.32 -8.98 -3.39
C GLU A 97 -3.31 -9.99 -2.83
N MET A 98 -3.58 -11.01 -3.64
CA MET A 98 -4.43 -12.12 -3.26
C MET A 98 -3.57 -13.20 -2.61
N PHE A 99 -4.09 -13.82 -1.55
CA PHE A 99 -3.47 -15.02 -1.01
C PHE A 99 -4.03 -16.27 -1.69
N TYR A 100 -3.18 -17.27 -1.84
CA TYR A 100 -3.55 -18.57 -2.37
C TYR A 100 -3.32 -19.65 -1.32
N ASN A 101 -4.17 -20.68 -1.32
CA ASN A 101 -3.98 -21.85 -0.47
C ASN A 101 -2.97 -22.83 -1.07
N LYS A 102 -2.64 -23.90 -0.32
CA LYS A 102 -1.74 -24.98 -0.78
C LYS A 102 -2.14 -25.68 -2.10
N LYS A 103 -3.37 -25.49 -2.57
CA LYS A 103 -3.87 -25.98 -3.87
C LYS A 103 -3.80 -24.93 -4.98
N HIS A 104 -3.14 -23.80 -4.73
CA HIS A 104 -3.05 -22.63 -5.63
C HIS A 104 -4.42 -22.02 -5.99
N LEU A 105 -5.42 -22.22 -5.15
CA LEU A 105 -6.71 -21.54 -5.28
C LEU A 105 -6.72 -20.30 -4.40
N THR A 106 -7.42 -19.26 -4.84
CA THR A 106 -7.64 -18.04 -4.04
C THR A 106 -8.17 -18.38 -2.66
N LEU A 107 -7.62 -17.75 -1.63
CA LEU A 107 -7.88 -18.05 -0.22
C LEU A 107 -9.24 -17.50 0.22
N ASP A 108 -10.30 -18.21 -0.13
CA ASP A 108 -11.66 -17.93 0.32
C ASP A 108 -12.00 -18.80 1.53
N ILE A 109 -12.39 -18.15 2.62
CA ILE A 109 -12.69 -18.83 3.88
C ILE A 109 -14.19 -18.68 4.14
N PRO A 110 -14.97 -19.77 4.03
CA PRO A 110 -16.38 -19.76 4.40
C PRO A 110 -16.54 -19.32 5.85
N PHE A 111 -17.46 -18.40 6.12
CA PHE A 111 -17.69 -17.92 7.49
C PHE A 111 -17.99 -19.07 8.47
N GLU A 112 -18.65 -20.12 7.99
CA GLU A 112 -19.02 -21.31 8.76
C GLU A 112 -17.84 -22.22 9.07
N LYS A 113 -16.79 -22.16 8.24
CA LYS A 113 -15.60 -23.00 8.39
C LYS A 113 -14.41 -22.21 8.93
N HIS A 114 -14.61 -20.96 9.37
CA HIS A 114 -13.53 -20.12 9.88
C HIS A 114 -12.71 -20.86 10.95
N GLN A 115 -13.35 -21.35 12.02
CA GLN A 115 -12.63 -22.03 13.11
C GLN A 115 -11.86 -23.28 12.66
N GLN A 116 -12.35 -23.98 11.63
CA GLN A 116 -11.72 -25.19 11.10
C GLN A 116 -10.55 -24.88 10.18
N MET A 117 -10.65 -23.81 9.37
CA MET A 117 -9.70 -23.48 8.31
C MET A 117 -8.72 -22.36 8.68
N PHE A 118 -8.95 -21.65 9.79
CA PHE A 118 -8.21 -20.43 10.12
C PHE A 118 -6.71 -20.68 10.30
N GLN A 119 -6.34 -21.80 10.93
CA GLN A 119 -4.93 -22.15 11.14
C GLN A 119 -4.20 -22.36 9.81
N ASP A 120 -4.75 -23.17 8.90
CA ASP A 120 -4.18 -23.37 7.57
C ASP A 120 -4.13 -22.06 6.77
N ALA A 121 -5.18 -21.26 6.81
CA ALA A 121 -5.22 -19.96 6.14
C ALA A 121 -4.17 -18.98 6.68
N MET A 122 -3.93 -18.99 7.99
CA MET A 122 -2.86 -18.19 8.60
C MET A 122 -1.49 -18.66 8.13
N ASP A 123 -1.26 -19.97 8.06
CA ASP A 123 0.01 -20.53 7.61
C ASP A 123 0.26 -20.22 6.13
N ASP A 124 -0.78 -20.30 5.28
CA ASP A 124 -0.75 -19.91 3.87
C ASP A 124 -0.36 -18.42 3.73
N VAL A 125 -0.99 -17.52 4.51
CA VAL A 125 -0.66 -16.08 4.50
C VAL A 125 0.77 -15.82 4.97
N LYS A 126 1.20 -16.47 6.06
CA LYS A 126 2.56 -16.30 6.62
C LYS A 126 3.63 -16.73 5.64
N SER A 127 3.42 -17.84 4.93
CA SER A 127 4.38 -18.36 3.95
C SER A 127 4.53 -17.48 2.70
N GLN A 128 3.51 -16.69 2.34
CA GLN A 128 3.55 -15.79 1.17
C GLN A 128 4.13 -14.42 1.51
N HIS A 129 3.50 -13.67 2.43
CA HIS A 129 3.85 -12.27 2.73
C HIS A 129 3.92 -11.96 4.23
N GLY A 130 4.11 -12.98 5.07
CA GLY A 130 4.19 -12.80 6.53
C GLY A 130 5.36 -11.91 6.96
N ASN A 131 6.45 -11.90 6.21
CA ASN A 131 7.61 -11.04 6.42
C ASN A 131 7.32 -9.54 6.30
N LEU A 132 6.25 -9.15 5.60
CA LEU A 132 5.83 -7.75 5.46
C LEU A 132 4.93 -7.26 6.61
N LEU A 133 4.60 -8.13 7.57
CA LEU A 133 3.60 -7.89 8.62
C LEU A 133 4.17 -7.97 10.05
N GLY A 134 5.50 -7.92 10.16
CA GLY A 134 6.25 -7.98 11.43
C GLY A 134 6.60 -6.61 12.02
N GLU A 135 7.26 -6.61 13.18
CA GLU A 135 7.81 -5.40 13.83
C GLU A 135 8.91 -4.74 13.01
N THR A 136 9.65 -5.54 12.26
CA THR A 136 10.67 -5.10 11.31
C THR A 136 10.38 -5.72 9.96
N VAL A 137 10.53 -4.94 8.88
CA VAL A 137 10.34 -5.40 7.50
C VAL A 137 11.59 -5.04 6.71
N ASN A 138 12.17 -6.03 6.02
CA ASN A 138 13.28 -5.76 5.13
C ASN A 138 12.77 -5.06 3.86
N VAL A 139 13.39 -3.94 3.49
CA VAL A 139 13.04 -3.14 2.32
C VAL A 139 13.16 -3.95 1.03
N LYS A 140 14.12 -4.88 0.97
CA LYS A 140 14.28 -5.82 -0.14
C LYS A 140 13.03 -6.67 -0.34
N ASP A 141 12.42 -7.18 0.74
CA ASP A 141 11.21 -8.00 0.64
C ASP A 141 10.03 -7.21 0.06
N LEU A 142 9.90 -5.95 0.49
CA LEU A 142 8.88 -5.04 -0.03
C LEU A 142 9.12 -4.72 -1.52
N PHE A 143 10.37 -4.45 -1.90
CA PHE A 143 10.73 -4.16 -3.29
C PHE A 143 10.61 -5.39 -4.19
N ASP A 144 10.92 -6.58 -3.67
CA ASP A 144 10.76 -7.86 -4.37
C ASP A 144 9.28 -8.16 -4.64
N LEU A 145 8.37 -7.87 -3.69
CA LEU A 145 6.93 -7.95 -3.93
C LEU A 145 6.52 -7.04 -5.11
N LEU A 146 6.92 -5.77 -5.08
CA LEU A 146 6.58 -4.83 -6.16
C LEU A 146 7.14 -5.31 -7.50
N LYS A 147 8.41 -5.73 -7.53
CA LYS A 147 9.07 -6.26 -8.73
C LYS A 147 8.38 -7.53 -9.26
N HIS A 148 7.96 -8.43 -8.38
CA HIS A 148 7.19 -9.61 -8.75
C HIS A 148 5.87 -9.22 -9.42
N LYS A 149 5.12 -8.27 -8.84
CA LYS A 149 3.89 -7.75 -9.45
C LYS A 149 4.15 -7.10 -10.81
N GLN A 150 5.19 -6.28 -10.94
CA GLN A 150 5.56 -5.70 -12.23
C GLN A 150 5.78 -6.76 -13.31
N LYS A 151 6.38 -7.90 -12.97
CA LYS A 151 6.77 -8.93 -13.94
C LYS A 151 5.69 -9.97 -14.24
N TYR A 152 4.88 -10.33 -13.24
CA TYR A 152 4.00 -11.51 -13.33
C TYR A 152 2.51 -11.19 -13.19
N ASP A 153 2.13 -10.00 -12.72
CA ASP A 153 0.73 -9.59 -12.64
C ASP A 153 0.32 -8.91 -13.96
N MET A 154 -0.47 -9.62 -14.78
CA MET A 154 -0.94 -9.14 -16.08
C MET A 154 -1.75 -7.84 -16.00
N LEU A 155 -2.37 -7.54 -14.86
CA LEU A 155 -3.10 -6.29 -14.64
C LEU A 155 -2.15 -5.11 -14.35
N VAL A 156 -0.93 -5.39 -13.90
CA VAL A 156 0.10 -4.40 -13.58
C VAL A 156 1.08 -4.22 -14.73
N TYR A 157 1.51 -5.31 -15.38
CA TYR A 157 2.56 -5.32 -16.40
C TYR A 157 2.30 -4.34 -17.56
N HIS A 158 1.03 -4.16 -17.96
CA HIS A 158 0.62 -3.22 -19.02
C HIS A 158 -0.06 -1.95 -18.48
N ASN A 159 -0.01 -1.71 -17.17
CA ASN A 159 -0.64 -0.57 -16.53
C ASN A 159 0.43 0.42 -16.07
N TYR A 160 0.74 1.38 -16.94
CA TYR A 160 1.74 2.41 -16.67
C TYR A 160 1.45 3.24 -15.40
N CYS A 161 0.18 3.42 -15.01
CA CYS A 161 -0.15 4.10 -13.75
C CYS A 161 0.35 3.31 -12.55
N SER A 162 0.15 1.99 -12.53
CA SER A 162 0.65 1.13 -11.45
C SER A 162 2.17 1.03 -11.46
N LEU A 163 2.79 0.88 -12.64
CA LEU A 163 4.25 0.79 -12.75
C LEU A 163 4.94 2.06 -12.24
N THR A 164 4.41 3.23 -12.60
CA THR A 164 4.95 4.52 -12.15
C THR A 164 4.75 4.77 -10.66
N GLU A 165 3.60 4.39 -10.10
CA GLU A 165 3.38 4.49 -8.65
C GLU A 165 4.31 3.55 -7.86
N PHE A 166 4.65 2.36 -8.39
CA PHE A 166 5.63 1.49 -7.72
C PHE A 166 7.03 2.11 -7.72
N LEU A 167 7.46 2.70 -8.84
CA LEU A 167 8.74 3.43 -8.91
C LEU A 167 8.77 4.60 -7.92
N LYS A 168 7.69 5.38 -7.87
CA LYS A 168 7.54 6.51 -6.93
C LYS A 168 7.59 6.03 -5.49
N TYR A 169 6.87 4.97 -5.15
CA TYR A 169 6.87 4.38 -3.81
C TYR A 169 8.26 3.88 -3.40
N LYS A 170 8.98 3.22 -4.31
CA LYS A 170 10.38 2.79 -4.09
C LYS A 170 11.29 3.99 -3.81
N LEU A 171 11.22 5.05 -4.62
CA LEU A 171 12.07 6.24 -4.46
C LEU A 171 11.79 6.94 -3.13
N ILE A 172 10.52 7.17 -2.81
CA ILE A 172 10.12 7.83 -1.55
C ILE A 172 10.54 6.98 -0.34
N THR A 173 10.45 5.66 -0.43
CA THR A 173 10.98 4.75 0.59
C THR A 173 12.49 4.92 0.78
N ALA A 174 13.27 5.00 -0.32
CA ALA A 174 14.70 5.22 -0.25
C ALA A 174 15.07 6.59 0.36
N LEU A 175 14.34 7.65 -0.02
CA LEU A 175 14.50 8.99 0.55
C LEU A 175 14.17 9.04 2.06
N TYR A 176 13.14 8.30 2.48
CA TYR A 176 12.74 8.18 3.88
C TYR A 176 13.81 7.49 4.73
N LEU A 177 14.46 6.48 4.17
CA LEU A 177 15.56 5.76 4.82
C LEU A 177 16.89 6.52 4.79
N ASP A 178 16.95 7.67 4.13
CA ASP A 178 18.16 8.48 3.98
C ASP A 178 19.32 7.67 3.38
N ASN A 179 19.01 6.82 2.39
CA ASN A 179 19.98 5.89 1.80
C ASN A 179 20.27 6.23 0.33
N ASP A 180 21.38 6.93 0.09
CA ASP A 180 21.79 7.38 -1.25
C ASP A 180 22.03 6.23 -2.23
N ALA A 181 22.59 5.11 -1.76
CA ALA A 181 22.84 3.94 -2.61
C ALA A 181 21.51 3.34 -3.12
N LEU A 182 20.49 3.29 -2.25
CA LEU A 182 19.16 2.83 -2.61
C LEU A 182 18.45 3.83 -3.54
N VAL A 183 18.61 5.13 -3.33
CA VAL A 183 18.11 6.17 -4.25
C VAL A 183 18.71 5.97 -5.64
N GLN A 184 20.03 5.83 -5.74
CA GLN A 184 20.73 5.58 -7.00
C GLN A 184 20.22 4.31 -7.68
N GLN A 185 20.07 3.20 -6.93
CA GLN A 185 19.54 1.96 -7.47
C GLN A 185 18.12 2.14 -8.03
N VAL A 186 17.23 2.83 -7.32
CA VAL A 186 15.86 3.07 -7.79
C VAL A 186 15.84 3.96 -9.04
N CYS A 187 16.70 4.96 -9.14
CA CYS A 187 16.83 5.78 -10.35
C CYS A 187 17.33 4.94 -11.54
N MET A 188 18.31 4.06 -11.33
CA MET A 188 18.78 3.13 -12.37
C MET A 188 17.67 2.17 -12.81
N ASP A 189 16.93 1.59 -11.85
CA ASP A 189 15.78 0.73 -12.14
C ASP A 189 14.71 1.48 -12.96
N MET A 190 14.43 2.75 -12.63
CA MET A 190 13.47 3.58 -13.36
C MET A 190 13.91 3.80 -14.81
N GLU A 191 15.18 4.12 -15.05
CA GLU A 191 15.72 4.29 -16.39
C GLU A 191 15.65 2.99 -17.20
N GLU A 192 16.07 1.86 -16.62
CA GLU A 192 15.98 0.55 -17.26
C GLU A 192 14.54 0.19 -17.62
N GLN A 193 13.61 0.34 -16.67
CA GLN A 193 12.20 0.01 -16.89
C GLN A 193 11.57 0.90 -17.97
N THR A 194 11.74 2.22 -17.88
CA THR A 194 11.14 3.15 -18.84
C THR A 194 11.72 3.00 -20.25
N ASN A 195 13.00 2.62 -20.39
CA ASN A 195 13.62 2.35 -21.68
C ASN A 195 13.15 1.02 -22.30
N SER A 196 12.60 0.11 -21.49
CA SER A 196 12.05 -1.17 -21.93
C SER A 196 10.58 -1.10 -22.37
N TRP A 197 9.90 0.03 -22.15
CA TRP A 197 8.50 0.19 -22.52
C TRP A 197 8.33 0.26 -24.03
N ASP A 198 7.48 -0.62 -24.54
CA ASP A 198 7.19 -0.80 -25.96
C ASP A 198 6.10 0.14 -26.49
N ASP A 199 5.16 0.56 -25.64
CA ASP A 199 4.03 1.42 -26.00
C ASP A 199 4.07 2.79 -25.28
N ILE A 200 5.04 3.62 -25.69
CA ILE A 200 5.22 4.97 -25.15
C ILE A 200 4.00 5.86 -25.44
N GLU A 201 3.32 5.69 -26.59
CA GLU A 201 2.15 6.50 -26.93
C GLU A 201 1.02 6.30 -25.92
N ARG A 202 0.76 5.04 -25.51
CA ARG A 202 -0.21 4.75 -24.46
C ARG A 202 0.22 5.30 -23.12
N PHE A 203 1.50 5.23 -22.76
CA PHE A 203 2.00 5.90 -21.56
C PHE A 203 1.66 7.40 -21.59
N GLU A 204 1.99 8.08 -22.69
CA GLU A 204 1.86 9.53 -22.80
C GLU A 204 0.40 9.99 -22.80
N LEU A 205 -0.53 9.16 -23.26
CA LEU A 205 -1.97 9.41 -23.20
C LEU A 205 -2.48 9.59 -21.76
N PHE A 206 -1.94 8.82 -20.81
CA PHE A 206 -2.40 8.82 -19.41
C PHE A 206 -1.55 9.68 -18.49
N LEU A 207 -0.23 9.72 -18.71
CA LEU A 207 0.74 10.28 -17.76
C LEU A 207 1.51 11.50 -18.32
N GLY A 208 1.25 11.87 -19.57
CA GLY A 208 1.94 12.95 -20.27
C GLY A 208 3.31 12.55 -20.82
N LYS A 209 4.04 13.50 -21.40
CA LYS A 209 5.31 13.23 -22.08
C LYS A 209 6.33 12.55 -21.16
N LEU A 210 6.93 11.44 -21.63
CA LEU A 210 7.86 10.63 -20.82
C LEU A 210 9.03 11.44 -20.24
N PRO A 211 9.72 12.32 -21.00
CA PRO A 211 10.77 13.17 -20.42
C PRO A 211 10.27 14.08 -19.29
N VAL A 212 9.07 14.65 -19.46
CA VAL A 212 8.46 15.52 -18.43
C VAL A 212 8.08 14.72 -17.19
N TRP A 213 7.63 13.47 -17.35
CA TRP A 213 7.37 12.58 -16.23
C TRP A 213 8.67 12.20 -15.49
N LYS A 214 9.75 11.88 -16.22
CA LYS A 214 11.07 11.60 -15.63
C LYS A 214 11.61 12.80 -14.85
N ASP A 215 11.49 14.01 -15.40
CA ASP A 215 11.90 15.23 -14.70
C ASP A 215 11.13 15.40 -13.38
N LYS A 216 9.82 15.16 -13.38
CA LYS A 216 9.00 15.17 -12.15
C LYS A 216 9.41 14.08 -11.16
N PHE A 217 9.77 12.90 -11.66
CA PHE A 217 10.25 11.79 -10.82
C PHE A 217 11.55 12.18 -10.10
N TYR A 218 12.53 12.75 -10.81
CA TYR A 218 13.77 13.24 -10.20
C TYR A 218 13.55 14.41 -9.25
N GLN A 219 12.60 15.31 -9.53
CA GLN A 219 12.23 16.41 -8.63
C GLN A 219 11.75 15.94 -7.25
N LEU A 220 11.29 14.68 -7.10
CA LEU A 220 10.92 14.12 -5.79
C LEU A 220 12.12 14.11 -4.81
N ILE A 221 13.34 13.99 -5.33
CA ILE A 221 14.57 14.05 -4.53
C ILE A 221 14.73 15.43 -3.90
N ASP A 222 14.55 16.50 -4.71
CA ASP A 222 14.60 17.89 -4.23
C ASP A 222 13.44 18.23 -3.28
N GLN A 223 12.32 17.52 -3.40
CA GLN A 223 11.11 17.68 -2.59
C GLN A 223 11.08 16.83 -1.32
N ARG A 224 12.18 16.13 -0.99
CA ARG A 224 12.25 15.21 0.15
C ARG A 224 11.60 15.76 1.42
N GLU A 225 12.00 16.96 1.83
CA GLU A 225 11.51 17.57 3.08
C GLU A 225 9.99 17.81 3.08
N GLU A 226 9.42 18.19 1.93
CA GLU A 226 7.98 18.36 1.78
C GLU A 226 7.25 17.02 1.86
N ILE A 227 7.81 15.98 1.25
CA ILE A 227 7.28 14.61 1.29
C ILE A 227 7.30 14.06 2.71
N MET A 228 8.42 14.21 3.44
CA MET A 228 8.53 13.76 4.84
C MET A 228 7.55 14.49 5.75
N GLU A 229 7.38 15.80 5.57
CA GLU A 229 6.38 16.56 6.33
C GLU A 229 4.95 16.09 6.01
N ARG A 230 4.66 15.75 4.75
CA ARG A 230 3.36 15.18 4.36
C ARG A 230 3.10 13.85 5.05
N ILE A 231 4.06 12.93 5.01
CA ILE A 231 3.98 11.62 5.67
C ILE A 231 3.73 11.82 7.18
N ARG A 232 4.45 12.76 7.81
CA ARG A 232 4.28 13.07 9.23
C ARG A 232 2.87 13.58 9.53
N ILE A 233 2.36 14.54 8.76
CA ILE A 233 1.01 15.10 8.94
C ILE A 233 -0.05 14.02 8.76
N ASN A 234 0.03 13.21 7.70
CA ASN A 234 -0.92 12.14 7.42
C ASN A 234 -0.88 11.04 8.50
N SER A 235 0.30 10.75 9.05
CA SER A 235 0.47 9.82 10.18
C SER A 235 -0.23 10.28 11.47
N MET A 236 -0.48 11.59 11.61
CA MET A 236 -1.18 12.16 12.76
C MET A 236 -2.71 12.13 12.62
N ASP A 237 -3.27 11.70 11.48
CA ASP A 237 -4.72 11.49 11.35
C ASP A 237 -5.21 10.57 12.47
N LYS A 238 -6.35 10.90 13.08
CA LYS A 238 -6.88 10.19 14.25
C LYS A 238 -6.99 8.66 14.04
N ARG A 239 -7.27 8.20 12.82
CA ARG A 239 -7.40 6.77 12.52
C ARG A 239 -6.05 6.09 12.32
N ILE A 240 -5.03 6.84 11.89
CA ILE A 240 -3.68 6.34 11.61
C ILE A 240 -2.79 6.43 12.84
N ALA A 241 -2.90 7.50 13.64
CA ALA A 241 -2.11 7.74 14.83
C ALA A 241 -2.21 6.60 15.87
N LYS A 242 -3.35 5.89 15.90
CA LYS A 242 -3.58 4.73 16.78
C LYS A 242 -3.01 3.40 16.24
N LEU A 243 -2.53 3.36 15.00
CA LEU A 243 -1.95 2.15 14.42
C LEU A 243 -0.56 1.93 14.98
N LYS A 244 -0.19 0.66 15.15
CA LYS A 244 1.19 0.29 15.49
C LYS A 244 2.12 0.62 14.34
N GLU A 245 3.40 0.78 14.66
CA GLU A 245 4.44 1.17 13.72
C GLU A 245 5.46 0.06 13.59
N SER A 246 5.72 -0.35 12.35
CA SER A 246 6.77 -1.27 11.97
C SER A 246 7.96 -0.48 11.41
N HIS A 247 9.15 -1.04 11.54
CA HIS A 247 10.40 -0.41 11.12
C HIS A 247 10.93 -1.04 9.84
N LEU A 248 11.22 -0.20 8.84
CA LEU A 248 11.94 -0.63 7.65
C LEU A 248 13.43 -0.80 7.97
N ILE A 249 14.00 -1.93 7.56
CA ILE A 249 15.42 -2.25 7.69
C ILE A 249 16.00 -2.62 6.32
N ILE A 250 17.31 -2.40 6.15
CA ILE A 250 18.05 -2.72 4.92
C ILE A 250 18.75 -4.06 5.10
#